data_AF-A0A166RW46-F1
#
_entry.id   AF-A0A166RW46-F1
#
_cell.length_a   1.000
_cell.length_b   1.000
_cell.length_c   1.000
_cell.angle_alpha   90.00
_cell.angle_beta   90.00
_cell.angle_gamma   90.00
#
_symmetry.space_group_name_H-M   'P 1'
#
loop_
_entity.id
_entity.type
_entity.pdbx_description
1 polymer ?
#
loop_
_entity_poly.entity_id
_entity_poly.type
_entity_poly.pdbx_seq_one_letter_code
_entity_poly.pdbx_strand_id
1 'polypeptide(L)'
;MDQEPNNQDQGRRGIQLGEVIARRIRPYAVLNGYGVQVAIFGTWNDAHVWAHEKLRDADVILPLEVEDRTQRITRRITREACELIAWTIFTKVGGCEPMNEEADPSPRTLDEN
;
A
#
# COMPACT_ATOMS: atom_id res chain seq x y z
N MET A 1 31.85 38.57 -23.88
CA MET A 1 31.44 37.34 -24.58
C MET A 1 32.34 36.25 -24.06
N ASP A 2 31.93 35.27 -23.25
CA ASP A 2 30.59 34.79 -22.90
C ASP A 2 30.63 34.08 -21.53
N GLN A 3 29.58 34.25 -20.73
CA GLN A 3 29.31 33.48 -19.52
C GLN A 3 28.35 32.35 -19.88
N GLU A 4 28.69 31.10 -19.54
CA GLU A 4 27.71 30.03 -19.38
C GLU A 4 27.67 29.59 -17.90
N PRO A 5 26.52 29.62 -17.22
CA PRO A 5 26.32 28.91 -15.97
C PRO A 5 25.64 27.56 -16.25
N ASN A 6 26.41 26.48 -16.26
CA ASN A 6 25.87 25.14 -16.46
C ASN A 6 25.43 24.50 -15.14
N ASN A 7 24.11 24.52 -14.92
CA ASN A 7 23.29 23.40 -14.47
C ASN A 7 23.69 22.66 -13.18
N GLN A 8 23.36 23.24 -12.02
CA GLN A 8 23.35 22.51 -10.73
C GLN A 8 21.99 22.50 -10.00
N ASP A 9 20.91 23.02 -10.60
CA ASP A 9 19.63 23.20 -9.88
C ASP A 9 18.61 22.06 -10.05
N GLN A 10 18.90 21.05 -10.87
CA GLN A 10 17.92 19.99 -11.18
C GLN A 10 17.81 18.89 -10.10
N GLY A 11 18.81 18.69 -9.25
CA GLY A 11 18.79 17.66 -8.20
C GLY A 11 17.93 18.01 -6.97
N ARG A 12 17.68 19.30 -6.71
CA ARG A 12 17.00 19.77 -5.48
C ARG A 12 15.48 19.78 -5.58
N ARG A 13 14.93 19.84 -6.79
CA ARG A 13 13.47 19.93 -7.04
C ARG A 13 12.74 18.59 -6.89
N GLY A 14 13.39 17.47 -7.23
CA GLY A 14 12.78 16.14 -7.12
C GLY A 14 12.50 15.70 -5.68
N ILE A 15 13.43 16.00 -4.76
CA ILE A 15 13.30 15.67 -3.33
C ILE A 15 12.22 16.55 -2.67
N GLN A 16 12.15 17.83 -3.04
CA GLN A 16 11.13 18.76 -2.53
C GLN A 16 9.72 18.43 -3.02
N LEU A 17 9.54 17.98 -4.27
CA LEU A 17 8.21 17.63 -4.77
C LEU A 17 7.65 16.37 -4.09
N GLY A 18 8.48 15.34 -3.87
CA GLY A 18 8.10 14.14 -3.12
C GLY A 18 7.72 14.47 -1.67
N GLU A 19 8.47 15.35 -1.01
CA GLU A 19 8.18 15.78 0.36
C GLU A 19 6.93 16.70 0.44
N VAL A 20 6.70 17.56 -0.56
CA VAL A 20 5.50 18.43 -0.63
C VAL A 20 4.23 17.62 -0.94
N ILE A 21 4.32 16.59 -1.78
CA ILE A 21 3.22 15.66 -2.03
C ILE A 21 2.96 14.81 -0.78
N ALA A 22 4.00 14.29 -0.13
CA ALA A 22 3.87 13.57 1.15
C ALA A 22 3.30 14.46 2.28
N ARG A 23 3.54 15.78 2.25
CA ARG A 23 2.91 16.74 3.18
C ARG A 23 1.43 17.01 2.88
N ARG A 24 0.97 16.80 1.64
CA ARG A 24 -0.46 16.95 1.25
C ARG A 24 -1.25 15.66 1.41
N ILE A 25 -0.61 14.52 1.23
CA ILE A 25 -1.23 13.22 1.44
C ILE A 25 -1.17 12.94 2.94
N ARG A 26 -2.32 12.80 3.59
CA ARG A 26 -2.41 12.28 4.96
C ARG A 26 -2.89 10.84 4.87
N PRO A 27 -1.99 9.87 4.61
CA PRO A 27 -2.41 8.53 4.21
C PRO A 27 -2.90 7.68 5.38
N TYR A 28 -2.65 8.13 6.62
CA TYR A 28 -3.00 7.43 7.85
C TYR A 28 -4.32 7.96 8.40
N ALA A 29 -5.39 7.23 8.14
CA ALA A 29 -6.69 7.48 8.74
C ALA A 29 -6.82 6.71 10.05
N VAL A 30 -7.36 7.33 11.09
CA VAL A 30 -7.71 6.63 12.33
C VAL A 30 -9.22 6.46 12.39
N LEU A 31 -9.69 5.23 12.55
CA LEU A 31 -11.09 4.83 12.61
C LEU A 31 -11.41 4.31 14.02
N ASN A 32 -12.65 4.48 14.47
CA ASN A 32 -13.12 3.86 15.72
C ASN A 32 -13.71 2.46 15.48
N GLY A 33 -14.20 1.81 16.53
CA GLY A 33 -14.79 0.46 16.44
C GLY A 33 -16.02 0.32 15.55
N TYR A 34 -16.58 1.44 15.07
CA TYR A 34 -17.67 1.46 14.07
C TYR A 34 -17.18 1.75 12.64
N GLY A 35 -15.86 1.84 12.43
CA GLY A 35 -15.27 2.22 11.15
C GLY A 35 -15.43 3.70 10.81
N VAL A 36 -15.77 4.56 11.79
CA VAL A 36 -15.90 6.01 11.56
C VAL A 36 -14.53 6.66 11.70
N GLN A 37 -14.11 7.43 10.69
CA GLN A 37 -12.85 8.17 10.73
C GLN A 37 -12.93 9.29 11.77
N VAL A 38 -12.03 9.26 12.75
CA VAL A 38 -11.94 10.23 13.85
C VAL A 38 -10.73 11.15 13.75
N ALA A 39 -9.69 10.76 13.00
CA ALA A 39 -8.49 11.58 12.79
C ALA A 39 -7.75 11.19 11.50
N ILE A 40 -6.83 12.06 11.06
CA ILE A 40 -6.00 11.81 9.86
C ILE A 40 -4.62 12.45 10.01
N PHE A 41 -3.56 11.71 9.66
CA PHE A 41 -2.17 12.08 9.90
C PHE A 41 -1.28 11.90 8.67
N GLY A 42 -0.19 12.67 8.62
CA GLY A 42 0.83 12.56 7.57
C GLY A 42 1.79 11.38 7.77
N THR A 43 1.97 10.92 9.01
CA THR A 43 2.92 9.83 9.33
C THR A 43 2.27 8.75 10.19
N TRP A 44 2.80 7.53 10.08
CA TRP A 44 2.44 6.39 10.92
C TRP A 44 2.66 6.71 12.40
N ASN A 45 3.82 7.29 12.72
CA ASN A 45 4.23 7.54 14.10
C ASN A 45 3.28 8.52 14.81
N ASP A 46 2.87 9.60 14.14
CA ASP A 46 1.94 10.57 14.71
C ASP A 46 0.56 9.95 14.97
N ALA A 47 0.04 9.18 13.99
CA ALA A 47 -1.24 8.48 14.15
C ALA A 47 -1.19 7.45 15.29
N HIS A 48 -0.08 6.71 15.39
CA HIS A 48 0.13 5.66 16.37
C HIS A 48 0.23 6.22 17.79
N VAL A 49 1.02 7.27 18.01
CA VAL A 49 1.13 7.94 19.32
C VAL A 49 -0.22 8.52 19.71
N TRP A 50 -0.87 9.25 18.80
CA TRP A 50 -2.19 9.83 19.06
C TRP A 50 -3.22 8.77 19.46
N ALA A 51 -3.25 7.62 18.77
CA ALA A 51 -4.18 6.55 19.09
C ALA A 51 -3.93 6.02 20.51
N HIS A 52 -2.67 5.75 20.89
CA HIS A 52 -2.34 5.31 22.25
C HIS A 52 -2.68 6.32 23.34
N GLU A 53 -2.52 7.61 23.06
CA GLU A 53 -2.96 8.67 23.98
C GLU A 53 -4.48 8.67 24.12
N LYS A 54 -5.21 8.57 23.00
CA LYS A 54 -6.68 8.56 22.96
C LYS A 54 -7.29 7.39 23.72
N LEU A 55 -6.59 6.26 23.81
CA LEU A 55 -7.00 5.09 24.58
C LEU A 55 -7.14 5.34 26.10
N ARG A 56 -6.53 6.43 26.61
CA ARG A 56 -6.67 6.85 28.01
C ARG A 56 -8.04 7.46 28.30
N ASP A 57 -8.75 7.92 27.28
CA ASP A 57 -10.10 8.46 27.42
C ASP A 57 -11.08 7.33 27.70
N ALA A 58 -11.93 7.49 28.72
CA ALA A 58 -12.86 6.45 29.15
C ALA A 58 -13.99 6.19 28.12
N ASP A 59 -14.32 7.19 27.31
CA ASP A 59 -15.40 7.19 26.32
C ASP A 59 -14.93 6.79 24.90
N VAL A 60 -13.65 6.51 24.71
CA VAL A 60 -13.13 6.08 23.41
C VAL A 60 -13.78 4.77 22.95
N ILE A 61 -14.31 4.78 21.74
CA ILE A 61 -14.92 3.61 21.10
C ILE A 61 -13.80 2.75 20.51
N LEU A 62 -13.58 1.58 21.10
CA LEU A 62 -12.55 0.63 20.67
C LEU A 62 -13.08 -0.43 19.69
N PRO A 63 -12.17 -1.07 18.91
CA PRO A 63 -10.75 -0.72 18.75
C PRO A 63 -10.55 0.60 18.00
N LEU A 64 -9.40 1.23 18.17
CA LEU A 64 -8.96 2.22 17.19
C LEU A 64 -8.19 1.49 16.08
N GLU A 65 -8.46 1.84 14.83
CA GLU A 65 -7.78 1.27 13.68
C GLU A 65 -7.04 2.37 12.93
N VAL A 66 -5.73 2.21 12.76
CA VAL A 66 -4.91 3.11 11.93
C VAL A 66 -4.72 2.44 10.57
N GLU A 67 -5.39 2.96 9.55
CA GLU A 67 -5.33 2.47 8.19
C GLU A 67 -4.30 3.28 7.39
N ASP A 68 -3.27 2.59 6.87
CA ASP A 68 -2.42 3.10 5.81
C ASP A 68 -3.03 2.77 4.46
N ARG A 69 -3.67 3.77 3.85
CA ARG A 69 -4.34 3.63 2.54
C ARG A 69 -3.39 3.37 1.38
N THR A 70 -2.10 3.70 1.53
CA THR A 70 -1.09 3.50 0.48
C THR A 70 -0.60 2.06 0.45
N GLN A 71 -0.40 1.48 1.63
CA GLN A 71 0.11 0.11 1.77
C GLN A 71 -0.99 -0.93 1.95
N ARG A 72 -2.25 -0.50 2.16
CA ARG A 72 -3.40 -1.38 2.46
C ARG A 72 -3.14 -2.25 3.68
N ILE A 73 -2.69 -1.59 4.73
CA ILE A 73 -2.38 -2.20 6.03
C ILE A 73 -3.20 -1.47 7.08
N THR A 74 -3.77 -2.22 8.01
CA THR A 74 -4.41 -1.66 9.20
C THR A 74 -3.63 -2.07 10.43
N ARG A 75 -3.49 -1.17 11.40
CA ARG A 75 -3.13 -1.54 12.76
C ARG A 75 -4.29 -1.36 13.70
N ARG A 76 -4.64 -2.43 14.42
CA ARG A 76 -5.70 -2.43 15.42
C ARG A 76 -5.10 -2.19 16.78
N ILE A 77 -5.61 -1.19 17.49
CA ILE A 77 -5.08 -0.73 18.77
C ILE A 77 -6.20 -0.83 19.81
N THR A 78 -5.97 -1.65 20.82
CA THR A 78 -6.78 -1.76 22.04
C THR A 78 -5.92 -1.37 23.25
N ARG A 79 -6.51 -1.38 24.45
CA ARG A 79 -5.76 -1.07 25.68
C ARG A 79 -4.68 -2.10 25.98
N GLU A 80 -4.85 -3.30 25.44
CA GLU A 80 -4.03 -4.48 25.71
C GLU A 80 -3.02 -4.75 24.60
N ALA A 81 -3.30 -4.33 23.36
CA ALA A 81 -2.50 -4.71 22.20
C ALA A 81 -2.45 -3.66 21.08
N CYS A 82 -1.38 -3.72 20.30
CA CYS A 82 -1.20 -3.01 19.03
C CYS A 82 -0.83 -4.03 17.94
N GLU A 83 -1.83 -4.48 17.20
CA GLU A 83 -1.74 -5.60 16.26
C GLU A 83 -1.63 -5.10 14.83
N LEU A 84 -0.74 -5.70 14.04
CA LEU A 84 -0.62 -5.44 12.61
C LEU A 84 -1.53 -6.39 11.84
N ILE A 85 -2.42 -5.83 11.01
CA ILE A 85 -3.32 -6.57 10.13
C ILE A 85 -2.99 -6.17 8.68
N ALA A 86 -2.21 -7.02 8.00
CA ALA A 86 -1.94 -6.84 6.59
C ALA A 86 -3.11 -7.40 5.76
N TRP A 87 -3.63 -6.61 4.82
CA TRP A 87 -4.71 -7.07 3.95
C TRP A 87 -4.08 -7.94 2.86
N THR A 88 -4.30 -9.25 2.92
CA THR A 88 -3.86 -10.12 1.84
C THR A 88 -4.87 -10.02 0.69
N ILE A 89 -4.46 -9.46 -0.43
CA ILE A 89 -5.28 -9.42 -1.65
C ILE A 89 -4.79 -10.53 -2.58
N PHE A 90 -5.56 -11.61 -2.66
CA PHE A 90 -5.43 -12.57 -3.76
C PHE A 90 -6.44 -12.17 -4.85
N THR A 91 -5.97 -11.61 -5.95
CA THR A 91 -6.78 -11.47 -7.16
C THR A 91 -6.14 -12.31 -8.26
N LYS A 92 -6.73 -13.48 -8.55
CA LYS A 92 -6.36 -14.28 -9.72
C LYS A 92 -6.93 -13.58 -10.95
N VAL A 93 -6.11 -12.77 -11.61
CA VAL A 93 -6.39 -12.29 -12.97
C VAL A 93 -6.05 -13.44 -13.92
N GLY A 94 -6.93 -13.74 -14.88
CA GLY A 94 -6.94 -14.97 -15.69
C GLY A 94 -5.56 -15.56 -16.04
N GLY A 95 -5.44 -16.88 -15.91
CA GLY A 95 -4.26 -17.63 -16.30
C GLY A 95 -4.48 -18.32 -17.64
N CYS A 96 -3.40 -18.51 -18.40
CA CYS A 96 -3.41 -19.44 -19.53
C CYS A 96 -3.40 -20.86 -18.97
N GLU A 97 -4.34 -21.72 -19.41
CA GLU A 97 -4.15 -23.16 -19.27
C GLU A 97 -3.00 -23.56 -20.18
N PRO A 98 -2.05 -24.41 -19.73
CA PRO A 98 -1.10 -25.02 -20.67
C PRO A 98 -1.92 -25.84 -21.66
N MET A 99 -1.92 -25.44 -22.94
CA MET A 99 -2.37 -26.34 -23.98
C MET A 99 -1.44 -27.55 -23.91
N ASN A 100 -1.98 -28.70 -23.51
CA ASN A 100 -1.35 -29.96 -23.85
C ASN A 100 -1.43 -30.07 -25.38
N GLU A 101 -0.41 -29.55 -26.06
CA GLU A 101 -0.10 -29.99 -27.41
C GLU A 101 0.28 -31.47 -27.27
N GLU A 102 -0.71 -32.36 -27.34
CA GLU A 102 -0.48 -33.68 -27.92
C GLU A 102 -0.07 -33.41 -29.37
N ALA A 103 1.23 -33.17 -29.54
CA ALA A 103 1.90 -33.22 -30.81
C ALA A 103 1.83 -34.67 -31.28
N ASP A 104 0.77 -35.00 -32.00
CA ASP A 104 0.79 -36.12 -32.92
C ASP A 104 1.07 -35.61 -34.33
N PRO A 105 2.31 -35.73 -34.82
CA PRO A 105 2.53 -35.80 -36.23
C PRO A 105 3.24 -37.12 -36.55
N SER A 106 2.49 -38.11 -37.05
CA SER A 106 3.08 -38.95 -38.09
C SER A 106 2.04 -39.59 -39.02
N PRO A 107 1.92 -39.11 -40.28
CA PRO A 107 1.24 -39.88 -41.30
C PRO A 107 2.11 -41.08 -41.64
N ARG A 108 1.62 -42.29 -41.37
CA ARG A 108 2.29 -43.51 -41.81
C ARG A 108 2.36 -43.53 -43.34
N THR A 109 3.54 -43.92 -43.79
CA THR A 109 4.07 -43.98 -45.15
C THR A 109 3.17 -44.75 -46.12
N LEU A 110 3.15 -44.28 -47.38
CA LEU A 110 2.76 -45.07 -48.56
C LEU A 110 3.55 -46.39 -48.56
N ASP A 111 2.84 -47.53 -48.61
CA ASP A 111 3.42 -48.82 -48.99
C ASP A 111 3.32 -48.98 -50.52
N GLU A 112 4.47 -49.14 -51.17
CA GLU A 112 4.62 -49.70 -52.52
C GLU A 112 4.43 -51.22 -52.46
N ASN A 113 3.47 -51.77 -53.22
CA ASN A 113 3.64 -52.99 -54.03
C ASN A 113 2.51 -53.17 -55.05
#